data_AF-A0AAW6E277-F1
#
_entry.id   AF-A0AAW6E277-F1
#
_cell.length_a   1.000
_cell.length_b   1.000
_cell.length_c   1.000
_cell.angle_alpha   90.00
_cell.angle_beta   90.00
_cell.angle_gamma   90.00
#
_symmetry.space_group_name_H-M   'P 1'
#
loop_
_entity.id
_entity.type
_entity.pdbx_description
1 polymer ?
#
loop_
_entity_poly.entity_id
_entity_poly.type
_entity_poly.pdbx_seq_one_letter_code
_entity_poly.pdbx_strand_id
1 'polypeptide(L)'
;MYIRLYGRVYGYDIEKNENDEYVAVGDSKLIGNFKKPLIIDATKQIVARRYYDVEVFRHEILGDKYVVITGQHTRLLLPGDAVILSRTNEKVVVYGSGRKSFSYYQDGVLKRRPYIYSDGSLSFKAYKFVEEPIEENTDWMDDNLKYNYDCFYKLIKTYYPQTKDKYIYNEFKTWYEAKKDLIALFREHPQWNDKEKCIAIDLPINRNIDGNVVAFAARKLFQTMSAESPVFSRQTLSTYDCIADIVSSPYSYKTDDNCIRFVESSYINIKKDLNRIGLNDDDMNVNAKASRNINAIMKKFKLSDRTEYNKASAKCFDAMALRPLQVKFVVSLNICDFVTMSHGNSWSSCHSFRNRGGWHAGCLSYANDDVTVITYGLDKNCSDNDYYKNDKIFRQLFMINKNHTEYVQSRMYPACNIYTDESVNASFNSILSEVGIDISDTPVKKDSGRVISGEHYLNYPDYINFSNACNRYGSNLSLIKIGAGVKSLFNGEWLTSTNSLTGNTAENQEIIIWSSNINKSEYLTENE
;
A
#
# COMPACT_ATOMS: atom_id res chain seq x y z
N MET A 1 -17.78 35.37 -17.98
CA MET A 1 -16.67 35.75 -17.08
C MET A 1 -15.37 35.54 -17.83
N TYR A 2 -14.58 36.56 -18.13
CA TYR A 2 -13.33 36.37 -18.86
C TYR A 2 -12.18 36.06 -17.90
N ILE A 3 -11.53 34.89 -18.03
CA ILE A 3 -10.39 34.50 -17.18
C ILE A 3 -9.09 34.84 -17.90
N ARG A 4 -8.20 35.53 -17.19
CA ARG A 4 -6.90 36.01 -17.69
C ARG A 4 -5.79 35.16 -17.09
N LEU A 5 -5.17 34.28 -17.87
CA LEU A 5 -4.15 33.35 -17.39
C LEU A 5 -2.73 33.83 -17.67
N TYR A 6 -1.86 33.77 -16.66
CA TYR A 6 -0.41 34.00 -16.77
C TYR A 6 0.32 32.69 -16.45
N GLY A 7 1.34 32.33 -17.23
CA GLY A 7 2.05 31.06 -17.08
C GLY A 7 3.56 31.22 -17.22
N ARG A 8 4.28 30.37 -16.48
CA ARG A 8 5.73 30.21 -16.48
C ARG A 8 6.09 28.99 -17.32
N VAL A 9 7.17 29.07 -18.08
CA VAL A 9 7.69 28.01 -18.96
C VAL A 9 9.00 27.52 -18.37
N TYR A 10 9.11 26.22 -18.12
CA TYR A 10 10.29 25.56 -17.56
C TYR A 10 10.84 24.53 -18.55
N GLY A 11 12.15 24.53 -18.80
CA GLY A 11 12.83 23.55 -19.65
C GLY A 11 13.68 22.57 -18.83
N TYR A 12 14.08 21.48 -19.47
CA TYR A 12 14.99 20.47 -18.92
C TYR A 12 16.14 20.27 -19.90
N ASP A 13 17.31 19.90 -19.40
CA ASP A 13 18.37 19.37 -20.26
C ASP A 13 17.95 17.94 -20.69
N ILE A 14 18.32 17.49 -21.89
CA ILE A 14 17.85 16.21 -22.44
C ILE A 14 19.04 15.47 -23.08
N GLU A 15 19.18 14.18 -22.81
CA GLU A 15 20.23 13.32 -23.37
C GLU A 15 19.60 12.08 -24.00
N LYS A 16 20.33 11.36 -24.86
CA LYS A 16 19.87 10.09 -25.42
C LYS A 16 20.18 8.93 -24.46
N ASN A 17 19.19 8.09 -24.20
CA ASN A 17 19.36 6.86 -23.45
C ASN A 17 20.00 5.76 -24.33
N GLU A 18 20.25 4.60 -23.72
CA GLU A 18 20.83 3.42 -24.36
C GLU A 18 20.01 2.85 -25.53
N ASN A 19 18.74 3.25 -25.66
CA ASN A 19 17.84 2.90 -26.75
C ASN A 19 17.72 4.01 -27.82
N ASP A 20 18.61 5.01 -27.78
CA ASP A 20 18.64 6.17 -28.67
C ASP A 20 17.41 7.12 -28.52
N GLU A 21 16.70 7.03 -27.39
CA GLU A 21 15.54 7.86 -27.06
C GLU A 21 15.94 9.06 -26.19
N TYR A 22 15.35 10.23 -26.45
CA TYR A 22 15.66 11.45 -25.71
C TYR A 22 14.94 11.47 -24.35
N VAL A 23 15.71 11.51 -23.27
CA VAL A 23 15.25 11.53 -21.87
C VAL A 23 15.71 12.80 -21.15
N ALA A 24 14.83 13.40 -20.34
CA ALA A 24 15.15 14.60 -19.58
C ALA A 24 16.14 14.28 -18.44
N VAL A 25 17.17 15.10 -18.27
CA VAL A 25 18.24 14.93 -17.29
C VAL A 25 18.39 16.21 -16.46
N GLY A 26 18.38 16.07 -15.14
CA GLY A 26 18.54 17.18 -14.18
C GLY A 26 17.25 17.94 -13.82
N ASP A 27 17.42 18.99 -13.01
CA ASP A 27 16.32 19.80 -12.46
C ASP A 27 15.72 20.79 -13.48
N SER A 28 14.42 21.08 -13.33
CA SER A 28 13.70 22.02 -14.19
C SER A 28 14.26 23.44 -14.09
N LYS A 29 14.55 24.09 -15.22
CA LYS A 29 15.02 25.49 -15.28
C LYS A 29 13.94 26.40 -15.85
N LEU A 30 13.65 27.52 -15.18
CA LEU A 30 12.70 28.51 -15.70
C LEU A 30 13.28 29.20 -16.94
N ILE A 31 12.65 29.00 -18.10
CA ILE A 31 13.13 29.51 -19.39
C ILE A 31 12.32 30.72 -19.90
N GLY A 32 11.10 30.95 -19.41
CA GLY A 32 10.34 32.15 -19.78
C GLY A 32 8.95 32.28 -19.16
N ASN A 33 8.21 33.33 -19.55
CA ASN A 33 6.80 33.58 -19.21
C ASN A 33 5.98 33.83 -20.49
N PHE A 34 4.67 33.61 -20.49
CA PHE A 34 3.81 34.01 -21.62
C PHE A 34 3.80 35.54 -21.82
N LYS A 35 3.90 36.01 -23.08
CA LYS A 35 4.00 37.45 -23.41
C LYS A 35 2.66 38.20 -23.32
N LYS A 36 1.54 37.52 -23.55
CA LYS A 36 0.19 38.06 -23.37
C LYS A 36 -0.65 37.05 -22.59
N PRO A 37 -1.49 37.51 -21.66
CA PRO A 37 -2.37 36.59 -20.96
C PRO A 37 -3.41 36.01 -21.91
N LEU A 38 -3.65 34.70 -21.79
CA LEU A 38 -4.73 34.03 -22.49
C LEU A 38 -6.05 34.52 -21.90
N ILE A 39 -6.94 35.07 -22.74
CA ILE A 39 -8.27 35.53 -22.32
C ILE A 39 -9.29 34.52 -22.80
N ILE A 40 -9.96 33.85 -21.86
CA ILE A 40 -10.96 32.81 -22.14
C ILE A 40 -12.33 33.32 -21.70
N ASP A 41 -13.35 33.23 -22.56
CA ASP A 41 -14.74 33.45 -22.18
C ASP A 41 -15.29 32.24 -21.41
N ALA A 42 -15.37 32.36 -20.09
CA ALA A 42 -15.88 31.32 -19.20
C ALA A 42 -17.41 31.33 -19.04
N THR A 43 -18.17 32.04 -19.87
CA THR A 43 -19.65 31.97 -19.82
C THR A 43 -20.22 30.60 -20.24
N LYS A 44 -19.42 29.72 -20.85
CA LYS A 44 -19.82 28.37 -21.27
C LYS A 44 -18.92 27.23 -20.75
N GLN A 45 -18.00 27.50 -19.83
CA GLN A 45 -17.07 26.50 -19.30
C GLN A 45 -16.77 26.75 -17.83
N ILE A 46 -16.93 25.72 -16.99
CA ILE A 46 -16.54 25.76 -15.57
C ILE A 46 -15.18 25.06 -15.41
N VAL A 47 -14.29 25.73 -14.70
CA VAL A 47 -12.89 25.39 -14.43
C VAL A 47 -12.81 24.25 -13.40
N ALA A 48 -12.26 23.10 -13.78
CA ALA A 48 -11.84 22.06 -12.84
C ALA A 48 -10.37 22.24 -12.43
N ARG A 49 -10.10 22.05 -11.14
CA ARG A 49 -8.80 22.23 -10.47
C ARG A 49 -7.79 21.14 -10.87
N ARG A 50 -6.62 21.60 -11.35
CA ARG A 50 -5.25 21.03 -11.34
C ARG A 50 -5.04 19.52 -11.59
N TYR A 51 -4.37 19.20 -12.70
CA TYR A 51 -3.27 18.21 -12.77
C TYR A 51 -2.20 18.74 -13.74
N TYR A 52 -0.92 18.45 -13.46
CA TYR A 52 0.22 18.85 -14.29
C TYR A 52 0.28 17.93 -15.53
N ASP A 53 0.08 18.48 -16.73
CA ASP A 53 0.32 17.76 -17.98
C ASP A 53 1.64 18.25 -18.59
N VAL A 54 2.55 17.30 -18.88
CA VAL A 54 3.85 17.53 -19.53
C VAL A 54 3.68 17.38 -21.04
N GLU A 55 4.06 18.38 -21.82
CA GLU A 55 4.16 18.28 -23.29
C GLU A 55 5.62 18.52 -23.73
N VAL A 56 6.18 17.55 -24.45
CA VAL A 56 7.55 17.58 -24.98
C VAL A 56 7.49 18.13 -26.41
N PHE A 57 8.23 19.19 -26.71
CA PHE A 57 8.29 19.80 -28.04
C PHE A 57 9.64 19.49 -28.70
N ARG A 58 9.63 19.26 -30.01
CA ARG A 58 10.85 19.07 -30.81
C ARG A 58 11.12 20.32 -31.64
N HIS A 59 12.03 21.18 -31.18
CA HIS A 59 12.74 22.15 -32.02
C HIS A 59 14.05 22.60 -31.36
N GLU A 60 15.12 22.64 -32.16
CA GLU A 60 16.41 23.23 -31.81
C GLU A 60 16.25 24.74 -31.73
N ILE A 61 16.17 25.28 -30.52
CA ILE A 61 16.04 26.75 -30.33
C ILE A 61 17.42 27.38 -30.06
N LEU A 62 18.42 26.60 -29.62
CA LEU A 62 19.79 27.05 -29.38
C LEU A 62 20.72 25.83 -29.45
N GLY A 63 21.26 25.53 -30.65
CA GLY A 63 22.27 24.50 -30.94
C GLY A 63 22.46 23.42 -29.88
N ASP A 64 21.62 22.38 -29.91
CA ASP A 64 21.60 21.20 -29.01
C ASP A 64 20.70 21.26 -27.76
N LYS A 65 19.64 22.09 -27.72
CA LYS A 65 18.67 22.09 -26.61
C LYS A 65 17.20 21.99 -27.03
N TYR A 66 16.51 21.05 -26.41
CA TYR A 66 15.06 20.81 -26.51
C TYR A 66 14.29 21.58 -25.43
N VAL A 67 13.03 21.93 -25.69
CA VAL A 67 12.17 22.65 -24.75
C VAL A 67 10.91 21.83 -24.44
N VAL A 68 10.69 21.54 -23.17
CA VAL A 68 9.44 21.00 -22.63
C VAL A 68 8.62 22.19 -22.11
N ILE A 69 7.30 22.21 -22.30
CA ILE A 69 6.44 23.23 -21.68
C ILE A 69 5.51 22.52 -20.70
N THR A 70 5.68 22.79 -19.41
CA THR A 70 4.73 22.34 -18.37
C THR A 70 3.94 23.55 -17.88
N GLY A 71 2.62 23.54 -18.04
CA GLY A 71 1.75 24.55 -17.47
C GLY A 71 0.66 23.91 -16.60
N GLN A 72 0.26 24.57 -15.50
CA GLN A 72 -0.89 24.12 -14.68
C GLN A 72 -2.25 24.21 -15.40
N HIS A 73 -2.27 24.64 -16.68
CA HIS A 73 -3.47 24.92 -17.48
C HIS A 73 -3.29 24.66 -19.00
N THR A 74 -2.39 23.76 -19.42
CA THR A 74 -2.00 23.50 -20.83
C THR A 74 -3.01 22.74 -21.69
N ARG A 75 -4.25 22.51 -21.22
CA ARG A 75 -5.24 21.64 -21.86
C ARG A 75 -5.77 22.09 -23.24
N LEU A 76 -5.21 23.16 -23.83
CA LEU A 76 -5.79 23.87 -24.98
C LEU A 76 -4.83 24.05 -26.18
N LEU A 77 -3.60 23.55 -26.13
CA LEU A 77 -2.70 23.59 -27.30
C LEU A 77 -2.86 22.30 -28.12
N LEU A 78 -3.19 22.43 -29.41
CA LEU A 78 -3.33 21.31 -30.34
C LEU A 78 -2.05 21.11 -31.15
N PRO A 79 -1.73 19.87 -31.57
CA PRO A 79 -0.68 19.63 -32.56
C PRO A 79 -0.90 20.51 -33.81
N GLY A 80 0.15 21.19 -34.27
CA GLY A 80 0.08 22.15 -35.38
C GLY A 80 -0.12 23.62 -34.98
N ASP A 81 -0.51 23.91 -33.73
CA ASP A 81 -0.61 25.28 -33.26
C ASP A 81 0.77 25.96 -33.23
N ALA A 82 0.82 27.25 -33.58
CA ALA A 82 2.05 28.03 -33.52
C ALA A 82 2.05 28.93 -32.27
N VAL A 83 3.06 28.78 -31.42
CA VAL A 83 3.25 29.59 -30.22
C VAL A 83 4.49 30.45 -30.37
N ILE A 84 4.39 31.73 -30.00
CA ILE A 84 5.52 32.68 -30.06
C ILE A 84 6.10 32.84 -28.65
N LEU A 85 7.37 32.49 -28.49
CA LEU A 85 8.06 32.58 -27.20
C LEU A 85 8.49 34.01 -26.90
N SER A 86 8.20 34.47 -25.68
CA SER A 86 8.28 35.90 -25.37
C SER A 86 9.69 36.48 -25.34
N ARG A 87 10.69 35.69 -24.95
CA ARG A 87 12.07 36.14 -24.78
C ARG A 87 12.91 36.00 -26.05
N THR A 88 12.59 35.02 -26.89
CA THR A 88 13.32 34.74 -28.14
C THR A 88 12.62 35.27 -29.37
N ASN A 89 11.31 35.60 -29.29
CA ASN A 89 10.46 35.94 -30.43
C ASN A 89 10.36 34.84 -31.51
N GLU A 90 10.83 33.64 -31.20
CA GLU A 90 10.77 32.52 -32.12
C GLU A 90 9.39 31.86 -32.13
N LYS A 91 8.99 31.44 -33.32
CA LYS A 91 7.73 30.75 -33.59
C LYS A 91 7.99 29.25 -33.50
N VAL A 92 7.32 28.59 -32.57
CA VAL A 92 7.44 27.14 -32.34
C VAL A 92 6.12 26.48 -32.71
N VAL A 93 6.18 25.36 -33.43
CA VAL A 93 5.01 24.57 -33.82
C VAL A 93 4.85 23.40 -32.86
N VAL A 94 3.65 23.19 -32.34
CA VAL A 94 3.32 22.08 -31.43
C VAL A 94 3.35 20.76 -32.20
N TYR A 95 4.19 19.79 -31.80
CA TYR A 95 4.26 18.45 -32.41
C TYR A 95 4.04 17.36 -31.36
N GLY A 96 3.08 16.46 -31.59
CA GLY A 96 2.83 15.29 -30.74
C GLY A 96 1.56 14.51 -31.14
N SER A 97 1.57 13.18 -30.96
CA SER A 97 0.41 12.30 -31.22
C SER A 97 -0.52 12.27 -30.00
N GLY A 98 -1.32 13.32 -29.84
CA GLY A 98 -2.26 13.42 -28.74
C GLY A 98 -3.46 12.47 -28.88
N ARG A 99 -3.40 11.28 -28.29
CA ARG A 99 -4.64 10.64 -27.80
C ARG A 99 -5.05 11.37 -26.53
N LYS A 100 -6.02 12.28 -26.62
CA LYS A 100 -6.57 12.99 -25.46
C LYS A 100 -8.10 12.96 -25.50
N SER A 101 -8.71 12.91 -24.32
CA SER A 101 -10.15 12.87 -24.13
C SER A 101 -10.72 14.27 -23.93
N PHE A 102 -11.67 14.68 -24.77
CA PHE A 102 -12.53 15.84 -24.58
C PHE A 102 -13.60 15.53 -23.52
N SER A 103 -13.88 16.44 -22.58
CA SER A 103 -14.94 16.25 -21.57
C SER A 103 -16.04 17.29 -21.74
N TYR A 104 -17.31 16.89 -21.71
CA TYR A 104 -18.47 17.77 -21.83
C TYR A 104 -19.61 17.25 -20.95
N TYR A 105 -20.48 18.14 -20.50
CA TYR A 105 -21.70 17.75 -19.79
C TYR A 105 -22.85 17.54 -20.76
N GLN A 106 -23.59 16.46 -20.57
CA GLN A 106 -24.84 16.18 -21.25
C GLN A 106 -25.81 15.63 -20.22
N ASP A 107 -26.98 16.27 -20.07
CA ASP A 107 -28.02 15.90 -19.12
C ASP A 107 -27.52 15.84 -17.66
N GLY A 108 -26.63 16.77 -17.29
CA GLY A 108 -26.04 16.84 -15.95
C GLY A 108 -24.92 15.81 -15.69
N VAL A 109 -24.63 14.92 -16.64
CA VAL A 109 -23.59 13.88 -16.53
C VAL A 109 -22.33 14.30 -17.29
N LEU A 110 -21.17 14.18 -16.64
CA LEU A 110 -19.86 14.44 -17.25
C LEU A 110 -19.49 13.31 -18.20
N LYS A 111 -19.55 13.57 -19.52
CA LYS A 111 -19.14 12.61 -20.55
C LYS A 111 -17.74 12.93 -21.07
N ARG A 112 -16.92 11.90 -21.27
CA ARG A 112 -15.60 12.00 -21.91
C ARG A 112 -15.63 11.34 -23.29
N ARG A 113 -15.11 12.00 -24.32
CA ARG A 113 -14.96 11.50 -25.69
C ARG A 113 -13.50 11.58 -26.13
N PRO A 114 -12.84 10.48 -26.50
CA PRO A 114 -11.55 10.54 -27.17
C PRO A 114 -11.69 11.24 -28.54
N TYR A 115 -10.65 11.95 -28.98
CA TYR A 115 -10.55 12.50 -30.33
C TYR A 115 -9.26 12.04 -31.00
N ILE A 116 -9.25 12.06 -32.34
CA ILE A 116 -8.06 11.84 -33.16
C ILE A 116 -7.80 13.13 -33.95
N TYR A 117 -6.59 13.66 -33.82
CA TYR A 117 -6.11 14.78 -34.62
C TYR A 117 -5.25 14.24 -35.77
N SER A 118 -5.73 14.39 -36.99
CA SER A 118 -5.01 14.04 -38.22
C SER A 118 -5.36 15.03 -39.33
N ASP A 119 -4.37 15.38 -40.14
CA ASP A 119 -4.53 16.22 -41.34
C ASP A 119 -5.17 17.60 -41.09
N GLY A 120 -4.83 18.25 -39.97
CA GLY A 120 -5.36 19.57 -39.64
C GLY A 120 -6.83 19.60 -39.21
N SER A 121 -7.46 18.43 -39.04
CA SER A 121 -8.86 18.30 -38.67
C SER A 121 -9.04 17.50 -37.38
N LEU A 122 -9.96 17.96 -36.52
CA LEU A 122 -10.38 17.23 -35.34
C LEU A 122 -11.50 16.26 -35.74
N SER A 123 -11.21 14.97 -35.73
CA SER A 123 -12.24 13.95 -35.96
C SER A 123 -12.66 13.32 -34.64
N PHE A 124 -13.95 13.43 -34.32
CA PHE A 124 -14.59 12.67 -33.26
C PHE A 124 -15.10 11.37 -33.86
N LYS A 125 -14.20 10.45 -34.20
CA LYS A 125 -14.63 9.09 -34.50
C LYS A 125 -15.28 8.55 -33.22
N ALA A 126 -16.55 8.14 -33.31
CA ALA A 126 -17.07 7.22 -32.32
C ALA A 126 -16.09 6.05 -32.31
N TYR A 127 -15.35 5.88 -31.22
CA TYR A 127 -14.69 4.62 -30.97
C TYR A 127 -15.83 3.63 -30.79
N LYS A 128 -16.30 3.04 -31.90
CA LYS A 128 -16.89 1.73 -31.82
C LYS A 128 -15.75 0.91 -31.29
N PHE A 129 -15.85 0.52 -30.01
CA PHE A 129 -15.10 -0.62 -29.53
C PHE A 129 -15.35 -1.70 -30.59
N VAL A 130 -14.32 -1.97 -31.39
CA VAL A 130 -14.18 -3.32 -31.88
C VAL A 130 -13.91 -4.07 -30.59
N GLU A 131 -14.98 -4.54 -29.95
CA GLU A 131 -14.84 -5.67 -29.06
C GLU A 131 -14.25 -6.73 -29.97
N GLU A 132 -12.93 -6.87 -29.94
CA GLU A 132 -12.38 -8.15 -30.36
C GLU A 132 -13.10 -9.16 -29.47
N PRO A 133 -13.89 -10.08 -30.04
CA PRO A 133 -14.46 -11.16 -29.28
C PRO A 133 -13.28 -12.01 -28.85
N ILE A 134 -12.73 -11.71 -27.68
CA ILE A 134 -11.95 -12.69 -26.95
C ILE A 134 -13.01 -13.56 -26.29
N GLU A 135 -13.35 -14.66 -26.95
CA GLU A 135 -14.00 -15.77 -26.27
C GLU A 135 -13.06 -16.18 -25.12
N GLU A 136 -13.61 -16.36 -23.92
CA GLU A 136 -12.88 -16.93 -22.80
C GLU A 136 -12.41 -18.33 -23.18
N ASN A 137 -11.23 -18.43 -23.77
CA ASN A 137 -10.61 -19.70 -24.07
C ASN A 137 -9.90 -20.16 -22.80
N THR A 138 -10.50 -21.10 -22.08
CA THR A 138 -9.90 -21.70 -20.88
C THR A 138 -9.14 -22.99 -21.18
N ASP A 139 -9.03 -23.40 -22.44
CA ASP A 139 -8.46 -24.69 -22.85
C ASP A 139 -6.95 -24.78 -22.60
N TRP A 140 -6.28 -23.63 -22.48
CA TRP A 140 -4.87 -23.56 -22.12
C TRP A 140 -4.61 -23.72 -20.61
N MET A 141 -5.66 -23.68 -19.78
CA MET A 141 -5.54 -23.80 -18.33
C MET A 141 -5.59 -25.27 -17.92
N ASP A 142 -4.56 -25.75 -17.21
CA ASP A 142 -4.66 -27.01 -16.48
C ASP A 142 -5.70 -26.92 -15.33
N ASP A 143 -6.05 -28.05 -14.74
CA ASP A 143 -7.07 -28.12 -13.67
C ASP A 143 -6.74 -27.20 -12.48
N ASN A 144 -5.46 -27.08 -12.13
CA ASN A 144 -5.01 -26.22 -11.04
C ASN A 144 -5.14 -24.75 -11.42
N LEU A 145 -4.80 -24.37 -12.64
CA LEU A 145 -4.90 -23.00 -13.11
C LEU A 145 -6.36 -22.58 -13.27
N LYS A 146 -7.21 -23.49 -13.74
CA LYS A 146 -8.67 -23.28 -13.79
C LYS A 146 -9.24 -23.07 -12.39
N TYR A 147 -8.80 -23.84 -11.39
CA TYR A 147 -9.18 -23.62 -10.00
C TYR A 147 -8.79 -22.21 -9.51
N ASN A 148 -7.57 -21.75 -9.83
CA ASN A 148 -7.12 -20.42 -9.47
C ASN A 148 -7.94 -19.33 -10.16
N TYR A 149 -8.27 -19.51 -11.45
CA TYR A 149 -9.14 -18.61 -12.20
C TYR A 149 -10.53 -18.51 -11.57
N ASP A 150 -11.15 -19.64 -11.25
CA ASP A 150 -12.48 -19.68 -10.62
C ASP A 150 -12.48 -18.97 -9.25
N CYS A 151 -11.42 -19.16 -8.46
CA CYS A 151 -11.27 -18.47 -7.18
C CYS A 151 -11.12 -16.95 -7.37
N PHE A 152 -10.25 -16.54 -8.29
CA PHE A 152 -10.03 -15.13 -8.60
C PHE A 152 -11.30 -14.46 -9.14
N TYR A 153 -11.99 -15.13 -10.07
CA TYR A 153 -13.25 -14.66 -10.64
C TYR A 153 -14.29 -14.41 -9.56
N LYS A 154 -14.51 -15.40 -8.67
CA LYS A 154 -15.45 -15.27 -7.54
C LYS A 154 -15.06 -14.13 -6.62
N LEU A 155 -13.77 -13.98 -6.31
CA LEU A 155 -13.25 -12.94 -5.44
C LEU A 155 -13.50 -11.54 -6.04
N ILE A 156 -13.16 -11.33 -7.31
CA ILE A 156 -13.40 -10.06 -8.00
C ILE A 156 -14.89 -9.76 -8.08
N LYS A 157 -15.75 -10.71 -8.47
CA LYS A 157 -17.20 -10.51 -8.53
C LYS A 157 -17.82 -10.19 -7.16
N THR A 158 -17.24 -10.71 -6.08
CA THR A 158 -17.69 -10.41 -4.72
C THR A 158 -17.44 -8.94 -4.35
N TYR A 159 -16.26 -8.39 -4.69
CA TYR A 159 -15.91 -7.01 -4.32
C TYR A 159 -16.31 -5.96 -5.37
N TYR A 160 -16.39 -6.36 -6.64
CA TYR A 160 -16.66 -5.53 -7.81
C TYR A 160 -17.66 -6.23 -8.76
N PRO A 161 -18.93 -6.37 -8.38
CA PRO A 161 -19.93 -7.08 -9.19
C PRO A 161 -20.11 -6.49 -10.60
N GLN A 162 -19.80 -5.22 -10.79
CA GLN A 162 -19.90 -4.50 -12.06
C GLN A 162 -18.81 -4.84 -13.09
N THR A 163 -17.76 -5.59 -12.72
CA THR A 163 -16.68 -5.94 -13.64
C THR A 163 -17.17 -6.89 -14.72
N LYS A 164 -16.61 -6.77 -15.93
CA LYS A 164 -16.96 -7.65 -17.05
C LYS A 164 -16.03 -8.85 -17.09
N ASP A 165 -16.60 -10.02 -17.32
CA ASP A 165 -15.95 -11.33 -17.23
C ASP A 165 -14.69 -11.39 -18.11
N LYS A 166 -14.79 -10.93 -19.36
CA LYS A 166 -13.66 -10.80 -20.29
C LYS A 166 -12.45 -10.04 -19.72
N TYR A 167 -12.67 -9.02 -18.89
CA TYR A 167 -11.57 -8.25 -18.30
C TYR A 167 -10.99 -8.92 -17.07
N ILE A 168 -11.79 -9.68 -16.32
CA ILE A 168 -11.29 -10.56 -15.25
C ILE A 168 -10.39 -11.64 -15.85
N TYR A 169 -10.83 -12.28 -16.94
CA TYR A 169 -10.04 -13.26 -17.68
C TYR A 169 -8.71 -12.69 -18.19
N ASN A 170 -8.74 -11.53 -18.82
CA ASN A 170 -7.52 -10.87 -19.33
C ASN A 170 -6.54 -10.52 -18.21
N GLU A 171 -7.04 -10.08 -17.06
CA GLU A 171 -6.22 -9.78 -15.90
C GLU A 171 -5.55 -11.05 -15.35
N PHE A 172 -6.32 -12.14 -15.23
CA PHE A 172 -5.78 -13.43 -14.80
C PHE A 172 -4.72 -13.97 -15.77
N LYS A 173 -4.95 -13.86 -17.08
CA LYS A 173 -3.97 -14.23 -18.10
C LYS A 173 -2.70 -13.38 -17.99
N THR A 174 -2.84 -12.08 -17.73
CA THR A 174 -1.71 -11.16 -17.56
C THR A 174 -0.86 -11.55 -16.36
N TRP A 175 -1.48 -11.85 -15.20
CA TRP A 175 -0.79 -12.39 -14.04
C TRP A 175 -0.03 -13.67 -14.36
N TYR A 176 -0.68 -14.65 -15.02
CA TYR A 176 -0.04 -15.92 -15.31
C TYR A 176 1.20 -15.75 -16.20
N GLU A 177 1.08 -14.97 -17.29
CA GLU A 177 2.20 -14.72 -18.19
C GLU A 177 3.35 -14.00 -17.50
N ALA A 178 3.07 -13.08 -16.57
CA ALA A 178 4.09 -12.38 -15.79
C ALA A 178 4.76 -13.28 -14.75
N LYS A 179 3.99 -14.17 -14.09
CA LYS A 179 4.50 -14.99 -12.97
C LYS A 179 5.00 -16.37 -13.37
N LYS A 180 4.76 -16.85 -14.59
CA LYS A 180 5.08 -18.23 -14.99
C LYS A 180 6.53 -18.65 -14.72
N ASP A 181 7.49 -17.74 -14.87
CA ASP A 181 8.91 -18.04 -14.65
C ASP A 181 9.21 -18.19 -13.15
N LEU A 182 8.65 -17.32 -12.31
CA LEU A 182 8.71 -17.49 -10.85
C LEU A 182 7.94 -18.74 -10.41
N ILE A 183 6.79 -19.04 -11.01
CA ILE A 183 6.01 -20.25 -10.70
C ILE A 183 6.85 -21.49 -11.02
N ALA A 184 7.52 -21.53 -12.17
CA ALA A 184 8.40 -22.63 -12.54
C ALA A 184 9.57 -22.77 -11.57
N LEU A 185 10.19 -21.66 -11.17
CA LEU A 185 11.26 -21.63 -10.18
C LEU A 185 10.82 -22.18 -8.82
N PHE A 186 9.74 -21.65 -8.24
CA PHE A 186 9.26 -22.09 -6.93
C PHE A 186 8.63 -23.48 -6.93
N ARG A 187 8.21 -23.99 -8.11
CA ARG A 187 7.70 -25.34 -8.29
C ARG A 187 8.75 -26.43 -8.01
N GLU A 188 10.04 -26.10 -8.10
CA GLU A 188 11.13 -27.02 -7.76
C GLU A 188 11.23 -27.29 -6.24
N HIS A 189 10.56 -26.49 -5.41
CA HIS A 189 10.55 -26.72 -3.97
C HIS A 189 9.73 -27.98 -3.61
N PRO A 190 10.21 -28.86 -2.72
CA PRO A 190 9.54 -30.13 -2.40
C PRO A 190 8.14 -29.97 -1.78
N GLN A 191 7.86 -28.81 -1.16
CA GLN A 191 6.56 -28.46 -0.58
C GLN A 191 5.72 -27.53 -1.46
N TRP A 192 6.05 -27.37 -2.74
CA TRP A 192 5.23 -26.60 -3.66
C TRP A 192 3.84 -27.22 -3.81
N ASN A 193 2.80 -26.39 -3.70
CA ASN A 193 1.43 -26.77 -3.95
C ASN A 193 0.95 -26.14 -5.26
N ASP A 194 0.83 -26.95 -6.32
CA ASP A 194 0.41 -26.47 -7.63
C ASP A 194 -1.01 -25.91 -7.68
N LYS A 195 -1.91 -26.40 -6.82
CA LYS A 195 -3.28 -25.88 -6.74
C LYS A 195 -3.30 -24.49 -6.12
N GLU A 196 -2.55 -24.29 -5.05
CA GLU A 196 -2.52 -23.02 -4.30
C GLU A 196 -1.46 -22.04 -4.83
N LYS A 197 -0.57 -22.45 -5.74
CA LYS A 197 0.57 -21.67 -6.28
C LYS A 197 1.46 -21.08 -5.17
N CYS A 198 1.75 -21.89 -4.16
CA CYS A 198 2.52 -21.47 -3.00
C CYS A 198 3.29 -22.62 -2.34
N ILE A 199 4.22 -22.25 -1.46
CA ILE A 199 4.83 -23.12 -0.46
C ILE A 199 4.24 -22.72 0.89
N ALA A 200 3.79 -23.69 1.69
CA ALA A 200 3.26 -23.45 3.03
C ALA A 200 3.95 -24.36 4.05
N ILE A 201 4.58 -23.77 5.06
CA ILE A 201 5.37 -24.46 6.07
C ILE A 201 5.07 -23.96 7.48
N ASP A 202 5.03 -24.88 8.44
CA ASP A 202 4.83 -24.52 9.84
C ASP A 202 6.16 -24.10 10.47
N LEU A 203 6.24 -22.87 10.98
CA LEU A 203 7.46 -22.40 11.63
C LEU A 203 7.20 -21.43 12.80
N PRO A 204 8.14 -21.36 13.76
CA PRO A 204 8.13 -20.32 14.79
C PRO A 204 8.57 -18.98 14.19
N ILE A 205 7.71 -17.96 14.25
CA ILE A 205 8.10 -16.57 14.01
C ILE A 205 8.38 -15.88 15.35
N ASN A 206 9.58 -15.34 15.49
CA ASN A 206 9.97 -14.59 16.66
C ASN A 206 9.18 -13.28 16.73
N ARG A 207 8.70 -12.96 17.93
CA ARG A 207 8.02 -11.68 18.19
C ARG A 207 9.05 -10.63 18.55
N ASN A 208 9.02 -9.50 17.86
CA ASN A 208 9.72 -8.31 18.29
C ASN A 208 8.88 -7.63 19.38
N ILE A 209 9.52 -7.24 20.47
CA ILE A 209 8.83 -6.62 21.59
C ILE A 209 8.94 -5.11 21.45
N ASP A 210 7.89 -4.52 20.93
CA ASP A 210 7.71 -3.08 21.03
C ASP A 210 7.21 -2.73 22.44
N GLY A 211 8.04 -2.02 23.22
CA GLY A 211 7.64 -1.50 24.53
C GLY A 211 6.34 -0.69 24.48
N ASN A 212 6.02 -0.06 23.35
CA ASN A 212 4.74 0.64 23.15
C ASN A 212 3.56 -0.33 23.06
N VAL A 213 3.73 -1.49 22.44
CA VAL A 213 2.68 -2.52 22.35
C VAL A 213 2.39 -3.08 23.74
N VAL A 214 3.44 -3.39 24.50
CA VAL A 214 3.32 -3.85 25.90
C VAL A 214 2.60 -2.80 26.75
N ALA A 215 3.07 -1.56 26.69
CA ALA A 215 2.50 -0.44 27.44
C ALA A 215 1.05 -0.16 27.07
N PHE A 216 0.69 -0.21 25.79
CA PHE A 216 -0.67 -0.02 25.32
C PHE A 216 -1.61 -1.16 25.78
N ALA A 217 -1.13 -2.40 25.76
CA ALA A 217 -1.89 -3.55 26.25
C ALA A 217 -2.11 -3.48 27.76
N ALA A 218 -1.08 -3.09 28.53
CA ALA A 218 -1.18 -2.82 29.96
C ALA A 218 -2.17 -1.69 30.25
N ARG A 219 -2.07 -0.56 29.53
CA ARG A 219 -3.01 0.56 29.63
C ARG A 219 -4.45 0.10 29.44
N LYS A 220 -4.73 -0.67 28.39
CA LYS A 220 -6.07 -1.21 28.12
C LYS A 220 -6.59 -2.05 29.27
N LEU A 221 -5.76 -2.96 29.81
CA LEU A 221 -6.15 -3.77 30.97
C LEU A 221 -6.53 -2.87 32.17
N PHE A 222 -5.70 -1.90 32.54
CA PHE A 222 -5.97 -1.00 33.66
C PHE A 222 -7.21 -0.12 33.42
N GLN A 223 -7.42 0.35 32.20
CA GLN A 223 -8.61 1.12 31.82
C GLN A 223 -9.89 0.28 31.87
N THR A 224 -9.88 -0.97 31.37
CA THR A 224 -11.03 -1.88 31.47
C THR A 224 -11.42 -2.10 32.92
N MET A 225 -10.44 -2.37 33.79
CA MET A 225 -10.72 -2.57 35.22
C MET A 225 -11.20 -1.30 35.93
N SER A 226 -10.74 -0.11 35.48
CA SER A 226 -11.20 1.18 36.01
C SER A 226 -12.62 1.54 35.57
N ALA A 227 -13.00 1.21 34.34
CA ALA A 227 -14.33 1.54 33.80
C ALA A 227 -15.45 0.74 34.50
N GLU A 228 -15.12 -0.42 35.01
CA GLU A 228 -16.04 -1.34 35.69
C GLU A 228 -16.03 -1.17 37.22
N SER A 229 -15.52 -0.02 37.71
CA SER A 229 -15.03 0.19 39.08
C SER A 229 -15.89 -0.42 40.21
N PRO A 230 -15.27 -1.07 41.21
CA PRO A 230 -15.80 -1.12 42.57
C PRO A 230 -15.59 0.25 43.27
N VAL A 231 -16.25 0.53 44.39
CA VAL A 231 -16.06 1.78 45.15
C VAL A 231 -14.67 1.78 45.80
N PHE A 232 -13.67 2.42 45.16
CA PHE A 232 -12.38 2.71 45.78
C PHE A 232 -12.45 3.95 46.67
N SER A 233 -11.65 3.98 47.74
CA SER A 233 -11.38 5.24 48.44
C SER A 233 -10.63 6.19 47.50
N ARG A 234 -10.72 7.51 47.74
CA ARG A 234 -9.95 8.50 46.94
C ARG A 234 -8.45 8.21 46.92
N GLN A 235 -7.90 7.75 48.04
CA GLN A 235 -6.48 7.43 48.16
C GLN A 235 -6.11 6.16 47.38
N THR A 236 -6.98 5.14 47.42
CA THR A 236 -6.81 3.91 46.65
C THR A 236 -6.90 4.19 45.15
N LEU A 237 -7.86 5.00 44.72
CA LEU A 237 -8.02 5.40 43.32
C LEU A 237 -6.80 6.17 42.82
N SER A 238 -6.34 7.17 43.57
CA SER A 238 -5.13 7.93 43.21
C SER A 238 -3.88 7.05 43.10
N THR A 239 -3.75 6.04 43.97
CA THR A 239 -2.65 5.07 43.91
C THR A 239 -2.79 4.16 42.70
N TYR A 240 -4.00 3.69 42.40
CA TYR A 240 -4.29 2.89 41.23
C TYR A 240 -3.92 3.64 39.93
N ASP A 241 -4.31 4.91 39.83
CA ASP A 241 -4.01 5.76 38.66
C ASP A 241 -2.50 5.98 38.49
N CYS A 242 -1.76 6.24 39.58
CA CYS A 242 -0.29 6.36 39.51
C CYS A 242 0.36 5.08 39.00
N ILE A 243 -0.09 3.91 39.48
CA ILE A 243 0.42 2.62 39.01
C ILE A 243 0.02 2.40 37.54
N ALA A 244 -1.21 2.75 37.17
CA ALA A 244 -1.70 2.67 35.79
C ALA A 244 -0.84 3.51 34.83
N ASP A 245 -0.40 4.70 35.26
CA ASP A 245 0.50 5.55 34.47
C ASP A 245 1.89 4.91 34.31
N ILE A 246 2.45 4.35 35.39
CA ILE A 246 3.75 3.67 35.34
C ILE A 246 3.68 2.47 34.37
N VAL A 247 2.71 1.58 34.50
CA VAL A 247 2.60 0.39 33.64
C VAL A 247 2.21 0.75 32.20
N SER A 248 1.63 1.92 31.96
CA SER A 248 1.28 2.41 30.62
C SER A 248 2.46 3.10 29.91
N SER A 249 3.65 3.14 30.52
CA SER A 249 4.85 3.70 29.92
C SER A 249 5.68 2.64 29.22
N PRO A 250 6.10 2.83 27.95
CA PRO A 250 6.99 1.89 27.25
C PRO A 250 8.35 1.74 27.95
N TYR A 251 8.79 2.78 28.67
CA TYR A 251 10.07 2.78 29.41
C TYR A 251 10.03 2.01 30.72
N SER A 252 8.85 1.55 31.14
CA SER A 252 8.72 0.74 32.35
C SER A 252 9.17 -0.70 32.16
N TYR A 253 9.46 -1.12 30.94
CA TYR A 253 9.73 -2.51 30.60
C TYR A 253 11.15 -2.69 30.08
N LYS A 254 11.74 -3.83 30.42
CA LYS A 254 12.99 -4.33 29.84
C LYS A 254 12.83 -5.78 29.41
N THR A 255 13.64 -6.18 28.43
CA THR A 255 13.79 -7.56 28.01
C THR A 255 15.02 -8.15 28.68
N ASP A 256 14.86 -9.28 29.34
CA ASP A 256 15.91 -9.97 30.09
C ASP A 256 15.60 -11.48 30.17
N ASP A 257 16.56 -12.35 29.86
CA ASP A 257 16.40 -13.81 29.77
C ASP A 257 15.15 -14.27 28.99
N ASN A 258 14.92 -13.70 27.80
CA ASN A 258 13.71 -13.95 27.01
C ASN A 258 12.40 -13.75 27.79
N CYS A 259 12.39 -12.81 28.74
CA CYS A 259 11.22 -12.40 29.50
C CYS A 259 11.06 -10.87 29.54
N ILE A 260 9.82 -10.39 29.45
CA ILE A 260 9.51 -8.99 29.78
C ILE A 260 9.43 -8.83 31.29
N ARG A 261 10.18 -7.85 31.81
CA ARG A 261 10.25 -7.50 33.23
C ARG A 261 10.05 -5.99 33.37
N PHE A 262 9.69 -5.55 34.57
CA PHE A 262 9.76 -4.13 34.88
C PHE A 262 11.23 -3.70 34.99
N VAL A 263 11.55 -2.49 34.54
CA VAL A 263 12.79 -1.83 34.95
C VAL A 263 12.77 -1.59 36.46
N GLU A 264 13.93 -1.59 37.08
CA GLU A 264 14.05 -1.56 38.54
C GLU A 264 13.41 -0.32 39.17
N SER A 265 13.56 0.85 38.52
CA SER A 265 12.93 2.11 38.96
C SER A 265 11.40 2.03 38.95
N SER A 266 10.79 1.50 37.89
CA SER A 266 9.34 1.31 37.80
C SER A 266 8.84 0.30 38.85
N TYR A 267 9.57 -0.80 39.07
CA TYR A 267 9.24 -1.76 40.13
C TYR A 267 9.25 -1.10 41.53
N ILE A 268 10.30 -0.35 41.85
CA ILE A 268 10.44 0.35 43.13
C ILE A 268 9.31 1.37 43.33
N ASN A 269 8.97 2.14 42.29
CA ASN A 269 7.92 3.15 42.35
C ASN A 269 6.54 2.51 42.59
N ILE A 270 6.21 1.43 41.86
CA ILE A 270 4.95 0.70 42.08
C ILE A 270 4.88 0.17 43.52
N LYS A 271 5.95 -0.45 44.02
CA LYS A 271 5.99 -0.99 45.38
C LYS A 271 5.84 0.11 46.43
N LYS A 272 6.47 1.27 46.23
CA LYS A 272 6.33 2.45 47.10
C LYS A 272 4.88 2.94 47.14
N ASP A 273 4.21 2.99 46.00
CA ASP A 273 2.82 3.46 45.93
C ASP A 273 1.84 2.47 46.57
N LEU A 274 2.01 1.16 46.35
CA LEU A 274 1.23 0.12 47.05
C LEU A 274 1.40 0.18 48.57
N ASN A 275 2.63 0.37 49.05
CA ASN A 275 2.91 0.44 50.49
C ASN A 275 2.23 1.65 51.17
N ARG A 276 2.05 2.78 50.46
CA ARG A 276 1.37 3.98 51.00
C ARG A 276 -0.08 3.74 51.41
N ILE A 277 -0.72 2.73 50.82
CA ILE A 277 -2.11 2.35 51.11
C ILE A 277 -2.21 1.03 51.86
N GLY A 278 -1.10 0.52 52.41
CA GLY A 278 -1.05 -0.72 53.17
C GLY A 278 -1.27 -2.00 52.35
N LEU A 279 -1.15 -1.92 51.01
CA LEU A 279 -1.26 -3.07 50.11
C LEU A 279 0.13 -3.64 49.78
N ASN A 280 0.93 -3.88 50.81
CA ASN A 280 2.27 -4.46 50.65
C ASN A 280 2.19 -5.80 49.89
N ASP A 281 3.18 -6.05 49.03
CA ASP A 281 3.21 -7.29 48.26
C ASP A 281 4.57 -8.00 48.29
N ASP A 282 4.56 -9.18 48.92
CA ASP A 282 5.66 -10.15 48.91
C ASP A 282 5.61 -11.04 47.65
N ASP A 283 4.47 -11.08 46.93
CA ASP A 283 4.31 -11.84 45.68
C ASP A 283 4.94 -11.13 44.48
N MET A 284 5.20 -9.82 44.61
CA MET A 284 5.88 -9.02 43.58
C MET A 284 7.40 -9.19 43.68
N ASN A 285 8.03 -9.58 42.58
CA ASN A 285 9.48 -9.77 42.51
C ASN A 285 10.06 -9.05 41.28
N VAL A 286 11.14 -8.27 41.47
CA VAL A 286 11.81 -7.52 40.39
C VAL A 286 12.32 -8.45 39.28
N ASN A 287 12.70 -9.69 39.63
CA ASN A 287 13.14 -10.74 38.72
C ASN A 287 11.98 -11.63 38.26
N ALA A 288 10.72 -11.29 38.52
CA ALA A 288 9.57 -11.94 37.92
C ALA A 288 9.22 -11.32 36.55
N LYS A 289 8.41 -12.04 35.76
CA LYS A 289 7.83 -11.51 34.53
C LYS A 289 6.89 -10.36 34.88
N ALA A 290 6.87 -9.30 34.07
CA ALA A 290 5.99 -8.15 34.27
C ALA A 290 4.51 -8.57 34.37
N SER A 291 4.08 -9.55 33.57
CA SER A 291 2.72 -10.13 33.64
C SER A 291 2.39 -10.73 35.02
N ARG A 292 3.36 -11.36 35.71
CA ARG A 292 3.16 -11.88 37.07
C ARG A 292 3.00 -10.74 38.07
N ASN A 293 3.86 -9.71 37.97
CA ASN A 293 3.76 -8.53 38.82
C ASN A 293 2.45 -7.77 38.60
N ILE A 294 1.99 -7.62 37.35
CA ILE A 294 0.70 -7.00 37.03
C ILE A 294 -0.46 -7.83 37.60
N ASN A 295 -0.41 -9.16 37.48
CA ASN A 295 -1.41 -10.02 38.08
C ASN A 295 -1.44 -9.89 39.61
N ALA A 296 -0.28 -9.76 40.26
CA ALA A 296 -0.17 -9.53 41.69
C ALA A 296 -0.80 -8.19 42.11
N ILE A 297 -0.50 -7.10 41.39
CA ILE A 297 -1.15 -5.80 41.56
C ILE A 297 -2.68 -5.93 41.45
N MET A 298 -3.17 -6.60 40.41
CA MET A 298 -4.62 -6.78 40.17
C MET A 298 -5.29 -7.56 41.29
N LYS A 299 -4.62 -8.55 41.89
CA LYS A 299 -5.11 -9.25 43.09
C LYS A 299 -5.21 -8.34 44.30
N LYS A 300 -4.24 -7.45 44.53
CA LYS A 300 -4.26 -6.51 45.68
C LYS A 300 -5.42 -5.53 45.59
N PHE A 301 -5.74 -5.06 44.39
CA PHE A 301 -6.94 -4.25 44.16
C PHE A 301 -8.25 -5.07 44.10
N LYS A 302 -8.18 -6.40 44.27
CA LYS A 302 -9.32 -7.34 44.19
C LYS A 302 -10.05 -7.26 42.84
N LEU A 303 -9.28 -7.10 41.77
CA LEU A 303 -9.77 -7.00 40.39
C LEU A 303 -9.61 -8.31 39.60
N SER A 304 -8.77 -9.24 40.08
CA SER A 304 -8.44 -10.47 39.37
C SER A 304 -9.60 -11.46 39.21
N ASP A 305 -10.63 -11.38 40.06
CA ASP A 305 -11.72 -12.34 40.08
C ASP A 305 -12.91 -11.92 39.18
N ARG A 306 -12.74 -10.81 38.44
CA ARG A 306 -13.75 -10.25 37.55
C ARG A 306 -13.83 -11.00 36.24
N THR A 307 -15.02 -11.07 35.67
CA THR A 307 -15.27 -11.76 34.39
C THR A 307 -14.44 -11.14 33.26
N GLU A 308 -14.34 -9.82 33.26
CA GLU A 308 -13.70 -9.01 32.24
C GLU A 308 -12.18 -9.03 32.38
N TYR A 309 -11.68 -9.30 33.58
CA TYR A 309 -10.25 -9.45 33.85
C TYR A 309 -9.65 -10.58 33.02
N ASN A 310 -10.32 -11.73 32.92
CA ASN A 310 -9.78 -12.89 32.18
C ASN A 310 -9.47 -12.54 30.72
N LYS A 311 -10.39 -11.86 30.04
CA LYS A 311 -10.21 -11.47 28.63
C LYS A 311 -9.19 -10.34 28.46
N ALA A 312 -9.21 -9.34 29.34
CA ALA A 312 -8.29 -8.20 29.26
C ALA A 312 -6.85 -8.60 29.63
N SER A 313 -6.69 -9.43 30.67
CA SER A 313 -5.39 -9.93 31.13
C SER A 313 -4.75 -10.88 30.13
N ALA A 314 -5.52 -11.78 29.49
CA ALA A 314 -5.01 -12.63 28.41
C ALA A 314 -4.36 -11.80 27.30
N LYS A 315 -5.06 -10.76 26.80
CA LYS A 315 -4.51 -9.85 25.77
C LYS A 315 -3.25 -9.13 26.23
N CYS A 316 -3.23 -8.66 27.48
CA CYS A 316 -2.08 -7.97 28.06
C CYS A 316 -0.88 -8.91 28.21
N PHE A 317 -1.10 -10.12 28.73
CA PHE A 317 -0.04 -11.09 29.00
C PHE A 317 0.49 -11.74 27.72
N ASP A 318 -0.36 -11.92 26.70
CA ASP A 318 0.06 -12.37 25.38
C ASP A 318 0.94 -11.33 24.67
N ALA A 319 0.67 -10.04 24.87
CA ALA A 319 1.54 -8.96 24.37
C ALA A 319 2.91 -8.93 25.07
N MET A 320 3.00 -9.43 26.32
CA MET A 320 4.24 -9.56 27.08
C MET A 320 4.94 -10.92 26.89
N ALA A 321 4.29 -11.87 26.21
CA ALA A 321 4.82 -13.20 26.01
C ALA A 321 5.82 -13.22 24.86
N LEU A 322 7.05 -13.62 25.19
CA LEU A 322 8.18 -13.75 24.27
C LEU A 322 8.25 -15.09 23.52
N ARG A 323 7.19 -15.90 23.57
CA ARG A 323 7.19 -17.17 22.86
C ARG A 323 7.06 -16.90 21.36
N PRO A 324 7.88 -17.56 20.52
CA PRO A 324 7.67 -17.51 19.08
C PRO A 324 6.24 -17.90 18.76
N LEU A 325 5.60 -17.12 17.88
CA LEU A 325 4.28 -17.45 17.40
C LEU A 325 4.42 -18.58 16.40
N GLN A 326 3.76 -19.69 16.68
CA GLN A 326 3.63 -20.79 15.74
C GLN A 326 2.67 -20.35 14.64
N VAL A 327 3.16 -20.24 13.41
CA VAL A 327 2.37 -19.82 12.25
C VAL A 327 2.50 -20.84 11.13
N LYS A 328 1.50 -20.86 10.26
CA LYS A 328 1.68 -21.39 8.91
C LYS A 328 2.23 -20.27 8.04
N PHE A 329 3.51 -20.35 7.69
CA PHE A 329 4.20 -19.39 6.83
C PHE A 329 4.01 -19.77 5.38
N VAL A 330 3.49 -18.85 4.58
CA VAL A 330 3.17 -19.07 3.17
C VAL A 330 4.00 -18.16 2.30
N VAL A 331 4.67 -18.73 1.30
CA VAL A 331 5.34 -18.02 0.19
C VAL A 331 4.53 -18.29 -1.06
N SER A 332 3.84 -17.27 -1.58
CA SER A 332 2.80 -17.42 -2.59
C SER A 332 3.03 -16.55 -3.82
N LEU A 333 2.66 -17.12 -4.97
CA LEU A 333 2.54 -16.45 -6.25
C LEU A 333 1.07 -16.36 -6.71
N ASN A 334 0.13 -16.86 -5.89
CA ASN A 334 -1.29 -16.90 -6.21
C ASN A 334 -1.89 -15.50 -6.33
N ILE A 335 -2.55 -15.21 -7.46
CA ILE A 335 -3.24 -13.93 -7.69
C ILE A 335 -4.25 -13.59 -6.57
N CYS A 336 -4.94 -14.58 -6.02
CA CYS A 336 -5.89 -14.38 -4.93
C CYS A 336 -5.18 -13.89 -3.66
N ASP A 337 -3.95 -14.31 -3.40
CA ASP A 337 -3.17 -13.84 -2.25
C ASP A 337 -2.70 -12.41 -2.41
N PHE A 338 -2.35 -11.99 -3.62
CA PHE A 338 -2.11 -10.57 -3.91
C PHE A 338 -3.37 -9.75 -3.66
N VAL A 339 -4.51 -10.15 -4.20
CA VAL A 339 -5.77 -9.39 -4.03
C VAL A 339 -6.19 -9.31 -2.55
N THR A 340 -6.02 -10.40 -1.80
CA THR A 340 -6.38 -10.49 -0.36
C THR A 340 -5.26 -10.08 0.57
N MET A 341 -4.19 -9.50 0.06
CA MET A 341 -2.94 -9.29 0.78
C MET A 341 -2.99 -8.36 2.01
N SER A 342 -4.12 -7.68 2.21
CA SER A 342 -4.38 -6.78 3.34
C SER A 342 -5.68 -7.12 4.08
N HIS A 343 -6.11 -8.39 3.98
CA HIS A 343 -7.07 -9.02 4.86
C HIS A 343 -6.34 -9.50 6.11
N GLY A 344 -6.14 -8.61 7.09
CA GLY A 344 -5.37 -8.89 8.30
C GLY A 344 -6.24 -9.19 9.50
N ASN A 345 -5.72 -9.96 10.45
CA ASN A 345 -6.40 -10.36 11.67
C ASN A 345 -6.34 -9.26 12.76
N SER A 346 -7.14 -8.20 12.60
CA SER A 346 -7.13 -6.95 13.40
C SER A 346 -6.24 -5.83 12.83
N TRP A 347 -5.81 -5.96 11.57
CA TRP A 347 -5.16 -4.88 10.84
C TRP A 347 -5.61 -4.87 9.36
N SER A 348 -5.47 -3.71 8.73
CA SER A 348 -5.68 -3.57 7.30
C SER A 348 -4.77 -2.45 6.79
N SER A 349 -4.27 -2.57 5.57
CA SER A 349 -3.43 -1.53 4.95
C SER A 349 -4.17 -0.77 3.87
N CYS A 350 -3.53 0.25 3.29
CA CYS A 350 -4.03 0.97 2.14
C CYS A 350 -4.27 0.10 0.90
N HIS A 351 -3.77 -1.14 0.86
CA HIS A 351 -4.00 -2.11 -0.21
C HIS A 351 -5.25 -2.98 -0.03
N SER A 352 -6.06 -2.75 1.00
CA SER A 352 -7.21 -3.61 1.29
C SER A 352 -8.27 -3.57 0.19
N PHE A 353 -8.51 -4.71 -0.47
CA PHE A 353 -9.67 -4.89 -1.35
C PHE A 353 -10.97 -4.83 -0.57
N ARG A 354 -11.06 -5.58 0.54
CA ARG A 354 -12.23 -5.62 1.43
C ARG A 354 -12.69 -4.23 1.88
N ASN A 355 -11.74 -3.36 2.21
CA ASN A 355 -12.02 -2.01 2.73
C ASN A 355 -11.84 -0.90 1.68
N ARG A 356 -11.63 -1.24 0.40
CA ARG A 356 -11.37 -0.28 -0.70
C ARG A 356 -10.29 0.75 -0.36
N GLY A 357 -9.16 0.29 0.19
CA GLY A 357 -8.04 1.15 0.56
C GLY A 357 -7.48 1.94 -0.62
N GLY A 358 -6.82 3.08 -0.38
CA GLY A 358 -6.37 4.00 -1.44
C GLY A 358 -5.35 3.46 -2.45
N TRP A 359 -4.83 2.25 -2.25
CA TRP A 359 -3.83 1.57 -3.09
C TRP A 359 -4.24 0.14 -3.47
N HIS A 360 -5.52 -0.21 -3.41
CA HIS A 360 -5.95 -1.58 -3.72
C HIS A 360 -5.70 -1.97 -5.20
N ALA A 361 -5.67 -1.03 -6.15
CA ALA A 361 -5.23 -1.37 -7.51
C ALA A 361 -3.75 -1.82 -7.55
N GLY A 362 -2.97 -1.38 -6.57
CA GLY A 362 -1.59 -1.80 -6.37
C GLY A 362 -1.41 -3.29 -6.11
N CYS A 363 -2.43 -4.01 -5.62
CA CYS A 363 -2.31 -5.46 -5.46
C CYS A 363 -2.19 -6.17 -6.80
N LEU A 364 -2.99 -5.78 -7.79
CA LEU A 364 -2.89 -6.33 -9.15
C LEU A 364 -1.62 -5.84 -9.84
N SER A 365 -1.17 -4.62 -9.53
CA SER A 365 0.10 -4.11 -10.04
C SER A 365 1.28 -5.00 -9.61
N TYR A 366 1.30 -5.46 -8.34
CA TYR A 366 2.26 -6.46 -7.86
C TYR A 366 2.03 -7.86 -8.45
N ALA A 367 0.78 -8.26 -8.64
CA ALA A 367 0.45 -9.55 -9.24
C ALA A 367 0.89 -9.64 -10.71
N ASN A 368 0.93 -8.52 -11.44
CA ASN A 368 1.23 -8.49 -12.88
C ASN A 368 2.69 -8.15 -13.20
N ASP A 369 3.55 -7.99 -12.21
CA ASP A 369 5.00 -7.92 -12.45
C ASP A 369 5.63 -9.32 -12.43
N ASP A 370 6.88 -9.42 -12.89
CA ASP A 370 7.61 -10.68 -13.00
C ASP A 370 8.61 -10.91 -11.84
N VAL A 371 8.59 -10.06 -10.81
CA VAL A 371 9.59 -10.06 -9.73
C VAL A 371 9.00 -10.29 -8.33
N THR A 372 7.74 -9.92 -8.11
CA THR A 372 7.16 -9.88 -6.76
C THR A 372 6.64 -11.24 -6.31
N VAL A 373 7.02 -11.64 -5.09
CA VAL A 373 6.52 -12.77 -4.32
C VAL A 373 5.87 -12.23 -3.05
N ILE A 374 4.72 -12.78 -2.65
CA ILE A 374 4.08 -12.43 -1.38
C ILE A 374 4.37 -13.50 -0.33
N THR A 375 4.79 -13.07 0.85
CA THR A 375 4.87 -13.93 2.04
C THR A 375 3.88 -13.46 3.10
N TYR A 376 3.32 -14.39 3.87
CA TYR A 376 2.43 -14.07 4.98
C TYR A 376 2.36 -15.21 5.99
N GLY A 377 2.01 -14.86 7.24
CA GLY A 377 1.72 -15.83 8.29
C GLY A 377 0.22 -16.00 8.51
N LEU A 378 -0.24 -17.24 8.65
CA LEU A 378 -1.59 -17.60 9.07
C LEU A 378 -1.57 -18.28 10.45
N ASP A 379 -2.74 -18.41 11.07
CA ASP A 379 -2.90 -19.31 12.22
C ASP A 379 -2.41 -20.71 11.84
N LYS A 380 -1.59 -21.33 12.69
CA LYS A 380 -1.06 -22.68 12.45
C LYS A 380 -2.17 -23.70 12.17
N ASN A 381 -3.34 -23.50 12.77
CA ASN A 381 -4.49 -24.41 12.65
C ASN A 381 -5.44 -24.05 11.50
N CYS A 382 -5.05 -23.14 10.60
CA CYS A 382 -5.85 -22.88 9.40
C CYS A 382 -5.89 -24.11 8.49
N SER A 383 -6.88 -24.18 7.61
CA SER A 383 -6.98 -25.24 6.60
C SER A 383 -5.74 -25.28 5.71
N ASP A 384 -5.34 -26.48 5.28
CA ASP A 384 -4.22 -26.70 4.35
C ASP A 384 -4.60 -26.42 2.87
N ASN A 385 -5.53 -25.50 2.65
CA ASN A 385 -6.00 -25.05 1.35
C ASN A 385 -6.70 -23.70 1.47
N ASP A 386 -6.95 -23.06 0.33
CA ASP A 386 -7.64 -21.78 0.25
C ASP A 386 -7.01 -20.71 1.15
N TYR A 387 -5.68 -20.66 1.19
CA TYR A 387 -4.95 -19.79 2.13
C TYR A 387 -5.34 -18.31 2.01
N TYR A 388 -5.68 -17.86 0.80
CA TYR A 388 -6.15 -16.49 0.52
C TYR A 388 -7.43 -16.09 1.29
N LYS A 389 -8.24 -17.05 1.74
CA LYS A 389 -9.47 -16.79 2.51
C LYS A 389 -9.20 -16.46 3.97
N ASN A 390 -8.02 -16.84 4.48
CA ASN A 390 -7.66 -16.65 5.87
C ASN A 390 -7.13 -15.24 6.13
N ASP A 391 -7.53 -14.66 7.26
CA ASP A 391 -7.01 -13.37 7.70
C ASP A 391 -5.55 -13.53 8.16
N LYS A 392 -4.68 -12.69 7.61
CA LYS A 392 -3.22 -12.77 7.74
C LYS A 392 -2.75 -12.16 9.07
N ILE A 393 -1.84 -12.86 9.75
CA ILE A 393 -1.15 -12.38 10.96
C ILE A 393 -0.18 -11.26 10.59
N PHE A 394 0.67 -11.54 9.60
CA PHE A 394 1.59 -10.57 9.00
C PHE A 394 1.71 -10.84 7.50
N ARG A 395 2.33 -9.92 6.77
CA ARG A 395 2.55 -10.00 5.33
C ARG A 395 3.75 -9.17 4.91
N GLN A 396 4.57 -9.68 3.99
CA GLN A 396 5.70 -8.96 3.41
C GLN A 396 5.88 -9.35 1.93
N LEU A 397 6.28 -8.39 1.09
CA LEU A 397 6.60 -8.65 -0.31
C LEU A 397 8.10 -8.76 -0.49
N PHE A 398 8.52 -9.63 -1.40
CA PHE A 398 9.90 -9.80 -1.82
C PHE A 398 9.97 -9.69 -3.33
N MET A 399 10.89 -8.87 -3.85
CA MET A 399 11.03 -8.61 -5.28
C MET A 399 12.39 -9.13 -5.73
N ILE A 400 12.39 -10.33 -6.32
CA ILE A 400 13.59 -11.04 -6.78
C ILE A 400 13.96 -10.54 -8.16
N ASN A 401 15.22 -10.21 -8.42
CA ASN A 401 15.63 -9.81 -9.76
C ASN A 401 15.56 -10.99 -10.74
N LYS A 402 15.51 -10.69 -12.06
CA LYS A 402 15.42 -11.71 -13.11
C LYS A 402 16.60 -12.69 -13.15
N ASN A 403 17.75 -12.26 -12.65
CA ASN A 403 18.94 -13.11 -12.60
C ASN A 403 19.00 -13.97 -11.33
N HIS A 404 17.99 -13.87 -10.44
CA HIS A 404 17.89 -14.60 -9.18
C HIS A 404 19.15 -14.50 -8.30
N THR A 405 19.79 -13.32 -8.27
CA THR A 405 21.03 -13.04 -7.53
C THR A 405 20.83 -12.01 -6.43
N GLU A 406 19.66 -11.37 -6.38
CA GLU A 406 19.30 -10.40 -5.36
C GLU A 406 17.80 -10.27 -5.22
N TYR A 407 17.37 -9.75 -4.07
CA TYR A 407 16.00 -9.30 -3.87
C TYR A 407 15.93 -8.03 -3.01
N VAL A 408 14.81 -7.34 -3.14
CA VAL A 408 14.41 -6.23 -2.26
C VAL A 408 13.19 -6.68 -1.46
N GLN A 409 13.23 -6.51 -0.14
CA GLN A 409 12.04 -6.72 0.69
C GLN A 409 11.24 -5.41 0.80
N SER A 410 9.93 -5.54 0.86
CA SER A 410 9.01 -4.46 1.21
C SER A 410 8.92 -4.30 2.71
N ARG A 411 8.14 -3.30 3.16
CA ARG A 411 7.79 -3.17 4.57
C ARG A 411 6.90 -4.34 5.00
N MET A 412 7.17 -4.90 6.18
CA MET A 412 6.28 -5.88 6.79
C MET A 412 5.00 -5.20 7.34
N TYR A 413 3.86 -5.82 7.10
CA TYR A 413 2.57 -5.43 7.65
C TYR A 413 2.04 -6.47 8.64
N PRO A 414 1.39 -6.08 9.75
CA PRO A 414 1.19 -4.69 10.15
C PRO A 414 2.52 -4.01 10.48
N ALA A 415 2.54 -2.71 10.22
CA ALA A 415 3.69 -1.82 10.35
C ALA A 415 4.26 -1.69 11.77
N CYS A 416 3.60 -2.29 12.76
CA CYS A 416 4.06 -2.37 14.13
C CYS A 416 5.08 -3.50 14.24
N ASN A 417 6.22 -3.20 14.85
CA ASN A 417 7.38 -4.08 15.05
C ASN A 417 7.06 -5.25 16.00
N ILE A 418 5.99 -6.01 15.75
CA ILE A 418 5.54 -7.15 16.56
C ILE A 418 6.29 -8.42 16.13
N TYR A 419 6.81 -8.47 14.91
CA TYR A 419 7.56 -9.61 14.37
C TYR A 419 8.91 -9.13 13.87
N THR A 420 9.95 -9.95 14.02
CA THR A 420 11.28 -9.62 13.50
C THR A 420 11.34 -9.95 12.01
N ASP A 421 11.70 -8.96 11.18
CA ASP A 421 12.06 -9.18 9.76
C ASP A 421 13.05 -10.35 9.63
N GLU A 422 13.98 -10.48 10.57
CA GLU A 422 15.02 -11.52 10.59
C GLU A 422 14.47 -12.95 10.48
N SER A 423 13.42 -13.31 11.23
CA SER A 423 12.85 -14.66 11.14
C SER A 423 12.14 -14.92 9.83
N VAL A 424 11.45 -13.91 9.28
CA VAL A 424 10.76 -14.02 7.99
C VAL A 424 11.79 -14.13 6.86
N ASN A 425 12.85 -13.32 6.92
CA ASN A 425 13.93 -13.32 5.95
C ASN A 425 14.73 -14.61 5.97
N ALA A 426 15.09 -15.12 7.16
CA ALA A 426 15.78 -16.40 7.30
C ALA A 426 14.94 -17.55 6.71
N SER A 427 13.63 -17.57 6.98
CA SER A 427 12.73 -18.56 6.39
C SER A 427 12.60 -18.42 4.87
N PHE A 428 12.52 -17.19 4.37
CA PHE A 428 12.45 -16.94 2.93
C PHE A 428 13.76 -17.33 2.23
N ASN A 429 14.93 -17.00 2.80
CA ASN A 429 16.24 -17.37 2.26
C ASN A 429 16.47 -18.88 2.27
N SER A 430 15.99 -19.59 3.29
CA SER A 430 15.97 -21.07 3.29
C SER A 430 15.21 -21.61 2.09
N ILE A 431 14.00 -21.08 1.82
CA ILE A 431 13.20 -21.48 0.66
C ILE A 431 13.91 -21.15 -0.65
N LEU A 432 14.54 -19.97 -0.76
CA LEU A 432 15.33 -19.61 -1.94
C LEU A 432 16.47 -20.60 -2.17
N SER A 433 17.21 -20.97 -1.13
CA SER A 433 18.29 -21.96 -1.22
C SER A 433 17.78 -23.33 -1.68
N GLU A 434 16.59 -23.74 -1.23
CA GLU A 434 15.97 -25.02 -1.64
C GLU A 434 15.54 -25.03 -3.11
N VAL A 435 15.23 -23.88 -3.69
CA VAL A 435 14.97 -23.73 -5.15
C VAL A 435 16.22 -23.37 -5.95
N GLY A 436 17.41 -23.50 -5.35
CA GLY A 436 18.70 -23.31 -6.03
C GLY A 436 19.16 -21.85 -6.14
N ILE A 437 18.60 -20.94 -5.35
CA ILE A 437 18.97 -19.52 -5.29
C ILE A 437 19.77 -19.25 -4.02
N ASP A 438 21.06 -18.94 -4.19
CA ASP A 438 21.93 -18.54 -3.08
C ASP A 438 22.11 -17.01 -3.06
N ILE A 439 21.49 -16.35 -2.08
CA ILE A 439 21.55 -14.91 -1.85
C ILE A 439 22.02 -14.68 -0.43
N SER A 440 22.99 -13.77 -0.25
CA SER A 440 23.51 -13.43 1.09
C SER A 440 22.39 -12.99 2.04
N ASP A 441 22.35 -13.57 3.23
CA ASP A 441 21.46 -13.19 4.34
C ASP A 441 21.82 -11.83 4.97
N THR A 442 22.90 -11.19 4.52
CA THR A 442 23.31 -9.87 5.01
C THR A 442 22.82 -8.79 4.08
N PRO A 443 22.12 -7.75 4.59
CA PRO A 443 21.66 -6.68 3.74
C PRO A 443 22.84 -5.89 3.14
N VAL A 444 22.77 -5.62 1.84
CA VAL A 444 23.76 -4.85 1.09
C VAL A 444 23.30 -3.39 1.00
N LYS A 445 24.26 -2.44 1.00
CA LYS A 445 24.08 -0.97 1.14
C LYS A 445 22.75 -0.41 0.60
N LYS A 446 22.05 0.34 1.44
CA LYS A 446 20.77 1.04 1.19
C LYS A 446 20.88 2.26 0.27
N ASP A 447 21.77 2.27 -0.71
CA ASP A 447 21.89 3.43 -1.61
C ASP A 447 20.65 3.48 -2.52
N SER A 448 19.88 4.55 -2.35
CA SER A 448 18.51 4.80 -2.83
C SER A 448 18.40 5.01 -4.35
N GLY A 449 18.96 4.11 -5.16
CA GLY A 449 19.21 4.43 -6.58
C GLY A 449 18.93 3.36 -7.64
N ARG A 450 18.47 2.15 -7.31
CA ARG A 450 18.38 1.06 -8.32
C ARG A 450 17.14 0.17 -8.23
N VAL A 451 16.04 0.75 -7.77
CA VAL A 451 14.71 0.16 -7.94
C VAL A 451 13.88 1.19 -8.69
N ILE A 452 13.27 0.77 -9.79
CA ILE A 452 12.35 1.62 -10.54
C ILE A 452 10.99 0.99 -10.51
N SER A 453 9.96 1.83 -10.59
CA SER A 453 8.62 1.34 -10.78
C SER A 453 8.38 1.03 -12.26
N GLY A 454 7.54 0.04 -12.55
CA GLY A 454 7.23 -0.34 -13.92
C GLY A 454 6.41 0.69 -14.68
N GLU A 455 6.15 0.44 -15.96
CA GLU A 455 5.27 1.33 -16.75
C GLU A 455 3.84 1.28 -16.22
N HIS A 456 3.21 2.46 -16.07
CA HIS A 456 1.84 2.62 -15.57
C HIS A 456 1.57 1.96 -14.21
N TYR A 457 2.61 1.73 -13.42
CA TYR A 457 2.49 1.09 -12.11
C TYR A 457 1.52 1.80 -11.18
N LEU A 458 0.83 1.01 -10.35
CA LEU A 458 -0.12 1.49 -9.35
C LEU A 458 0.15 0.92 -7.96
N ASN A 459 1.25 0.18 -7.80
CA ASN A 459 1.68 -0.33 -6.52
C ASN A 459 2.23 0.79 -5.62
N TYR A 460 2.03 0.63 -4.31
CA TYR A 460 2.58 1.54 -3.33
C TYR A 460 4.09 1.31 -3.17
N PRO A 461 4.96 2.28 -3.49
CA PRO A 461 6.41 2.06 -3.51
C PRO A 461 7.02 2.17 -2.11
N ASP A 462 6.64 1.26 -1.21
CA ASP A 462 7.15 1.21 0.17
C ASP A 462 8.66 0.93 0.23
N TYR A 463 9.18 0.16 -0.73
CA TYR A 463 10.61 -0.09 -0.97
C TYR A 463 11.44 1.17 -1.29
N ILE A 464 10.80 2.28 -1.70
CA ILE A 464 11.46 3.58 -1.88
C ILE A 464 11.24 4.47 -0.65
N ASN A 465 10.01 4.52 -0.15
CA ASN A 465 9.60 5.49 0.86
C ASN A 465 10.04 5.14 2.29
N PHE A 466 10.36 3.87 2.55
CA PHE A 466 10.74 3.39 3.89
C PHE A 466 12.07 2.65 3.87
N SER A 467 13.14 3.30 3.37
CA SER A 467 14.49 2.72 3.32
C SER A 467 14.97 2.15 4.67
N ASN A 468 14.48 2.66 5.81
CA ASN A 468 14.83 2.11 7.12
C ASN A 468 14.17 0.75 7.44
N ALA A 469 13.01 0.46 6.84
CA ALA A 469 12.25 -0.79 7.04
C ALA A 469 12.38 -1.78 5.86
N CYS A 470 12.93 -1.32 4.73
CA CYS A 470 13.13 -2.13 3.54
C CYS A 470 14.63 -2.41 3.38
N ASN A 471 14.98 -3.69 3.24
CA ASN A 471 16.35 -4.16 3.04
C ASN A 471 16.54 -4.73 1.63
N ARG A 472 17.78 -4.72 1.16
CA ARG A 472 18.20 -5.35 -0.10
C ARG A 472 19.25 -6.40 0.21
N TYR A 473 19.19 -7.53 -0.47
CA TYR A 473 20.09 -8.65 -0.28
C TYR A 473 20.72 -9.03 -1.63
N GLY A 474 22.00 -9.38 -1.63
CA GLY A 474 22.78 -9.65 -2.86
C GLY A 474 23.72 -8.51 -3.26
N SER A 475 24.75 -8.83 -4.04
CA SER A 475 25.90 -7.95 -4.32
C SER A 475 25.79 -7.17 -5.64
N ASN A 476 24.92 -7.62 -6.54
CA ASN A 476 24.77 -7.04 -7.86
C ASN A 476 23.82 -5.88 -7.79
N LEU A 477 24.31 -4.67 -8.04
CA LEU A 477 23.50 -3.47 -8.10
C LEU A 477 22.59 -3.43 -9.36
N SER A 478 21.84 -4.50 -9.67
CA SER A 478 20.96 -4.54 -10.84
C SER A 478 19.67 -3.75 -10.62
N LEU A 479 19.05 -3.35 -11.73
CA LEU A 479 17.80 -2.62 -11.73
C LEU A 479 16.64 -3.60 -11.57
N ILE A 480 15.83 -3.45 -10.52
CA ILE A 480 14.59 -4.23 -10.34
C ILE A 480 13.41 -3.33 -10.73
N LYS A 481 12.65 -3.73 -11.75
CA LYS A 481 11.42 -3.06 -12.20
C LYS A 481 10.23 -3.65 -11.46
N ILE A 482 9.65 -2.89 -10.53
CA ILE A 482 8.61 -3.38 -9.61
C ILE A 482 7.25 -2.80 -9.96
N GLY A 483 6.24 -3.67 -9.97
CA GLY A 483 4.88 -3.33 -10.35
C GLY A 483 4.68 -3.21 -11.86
N ALA A 484 3.48 -3.50 -12.30
CA ALA A 484 3.05 -3.34 -13.67
C ALA A 484 1.78 -2.49 -13.77
N GLY A 485 1.50 -1.96 -14.95
CA GLY A 485 0.23 -1.35 -15.25
C GLY A 485 -0.93 -2.32 -15.06
N VAL A 486 -2.08 -1.79 -14.66
CA VAL A 486 -3.30 -2.58 -14.46
C VAL A 486 -4.38 -2.03 -15.39
N LYS A 487 -5.15 -2.92 -16.02
CA LYS A 487 -6.29 -2.53 -16.85
C LYS A 487 -7.56 -2.55 -16.02
N SER A 488 -8.46 -1.63 -16.34
CA SER A 488 -9.77 -1.55 -15.72
C SER A 488 -10.56 -2.81 -16.02
N LEU A 489 -11.08 -3.42 -14.96
CA LEU A 489 -11.93 -4.60 -15.02
C LEU A 489 -13.35 -4.28 -15.53
N PHE A 490 -13.61 -3.02 -15.91
CA PHE A 490 -14.90 -2.54 -16.42
C PHE A 490 -14.86 -2.16 -17.91
N ASN A 491 -13.80 -1.48 -18.35
CA ASN A 491 -13.68 -0.96 -19.72
C ASN A 491 -12.36 -1.36 -20.43
N GLY A 492 -11.46 -2.07 -19.75
CA GLY A 492 -10.19 -2.55 -20.31
C GLY A 492 -9.13 -1.48 -20.56
N GLU A 493 -9.39 -0.22 -20.20
CA GLU A 493 -8.42 0.87 -20.32
C GLU A 493 -7.37 0.79 -19.21
N TRP A 494 -6.17 1.32 -19.45
CA TRP A 494 -5.17 1.46 -18.38
C TRP A 494 -5.72 2.29 -17.23
N LEU A 495 -5.62 1.76 -16.02
CA LEU A 495 -5.96 2.48 -14.81
C LEU A 495 -4.94 3.60 -14.59
N THR A 496 -5.47 4.74 -14.15
CA THR A 496 -4.69 5.93 -13.78
C THR A 496 -4.82 6.25 -12.29
N SER A 497 -5.59 5.43 -11.57
CA SER A 497 -5.86 5.62 -10.15
C SER A 497 -5.54 4.36 -9.36
N THR A 498 -4.89 4.54 -8.22
CA THR A 498 -4.50 3.48 -7.29
C THR A 498 -5.68 2.98 -6.44
N ASN A 499 -6.76 3.76 -6.40
CA ASN A 499 -7.94 3.56 -5.56
C ASN A 499 -9.18 3.05 -6.31
N SER A 500 -9.02 2.52 -7.53
CA SER A 500 -10.13 1.96 -8.29
C SER A 500 -9.64 0.90 -9.27
N LEU A 501 -10.41 -0.18 -9.42
CA LEU A 501 -10.22 -1.22 -10.42
C LEU A 501 -11.16 -1.11 -11.62
N THR A 502 -12.14 -0.22 -11.55
CA THR A 502 -13.12 0.01 -12.62
C THR A 502 -12.89 1.34 -13.34
N GLY A 503 -11.84 2.07 -12.95
CA GLY A 503 -11.50 3.38 -13.47
C GLY A 503 -12.11 4.52 -12.67
N ASN A 504 -11.92 5.75 -13.17
CA ASN A 504 -12.44 6.99 -12.57
C ASN A 504 -13.95 7.13 -12.86
N THR A 505 -14.76 6.18 -12.37
CA THR A 505 -16.21 6.33 -12.38
C THR A 505 -16.58 7.24 -11.21
N ALA A 506 -16.66 8.53 -11.49
CA ALA A 506 -17.36 9.52 -10.66
C ALA A 506 -18.87 9.21 -10.50
N GLU A 507 -19.35 8.08 -11.04
CA GLU A 507 -20.76 7.72 -11.11
C GLU A 507 -21.26 6.88 -9.92
N ASN A 508 -20.41 6.39 -8.99
CA ASN A 508 -20.88 5.55 -7.88
C ASN A 508 -20.15 5.75 -6.54
N GLN A 509 -19.63 6.96 -6.26
CA GLN A 509 -19.37 7.34 -4.88
C GLN A 509 -20.61 8.03 -4.33
N GLU A 510 -21.43 7.32 -3.57
CA GLU A 510 -22.25 7.98 -2.54
C GLU A 510 -21.28 8.76 -1.65
N ILE A 511 -21.25 10.07 -1.82
CA ILE A 511 -20.59 10.96 -0.88
C ILE A 511 -21.46 10.96 0.38
N ILE A 512 -21.16 10.08 1.34
CA ILE A 512 -21.67 10.22 2.69
C ILE A 512 -20.91 11.39 3.33
N ILE A 513 -21.46 12.60 3.19
CA ILE A 513 -20.98 13.78 3.90
C ILE A 513 -21.41 13.63 5.37
N TRP A 514 -20.47 13.25 6.23
CA TRP A 514 -20.60 13.53 7.66
C TRP A 514 -20.31 15.02 7.88
N SER A 515 -21.35 15.86 7.88
CA SER A 515 -21.20 17.23 8.38
C SER A 515 -21.36 17.20 9.90
N SER A 516 -20.24 17.23 10.62
CA SER A 516 -20.25 17.77 11.98
C SER A 516 -20.26 19.30 11.86
N ASN A 517 -21.29 19.93 12.45
CA ASN A 517 -21.40 21.37 12.67
C ASN A 517 -21.59 22.28 11.44
N ILE A 518 -22.75 22.19 10.79
CA ILE A 518 -23.34 23.38 10.15
C ILE A 518 -24.60 23.75 10.94
N ASN A 519 -24.54 24.90 11.60
CA ASN A 519 -25.67 25.51 12.28
C ASN A 519 -26.85 25.64 11.31
N LYS A 520 -27.98 25.02 11.68
CA LYS A 520 -29.29 25.35 11.13
C LYS A 520 -29.65 26.76 11.61
N SER A 521 -29.32 27.78 10.84
CA SER A 521 -29.98 29.07 10.94
C SER A 521 -29.70 29.90 9.68
N GLU A 522 -30.80 30.27 9.03
CA GLU A 522 -30.97 31.42 8.15
C GLU A 522 -30.70 31.23 6.65
N TYR A 523 -31.72 31.67 5.88
CA TYR A 523 -31.83 31.81 4.43
C TYR A 523 -32.25 30.59 3.61
N LEU A 524 -33.49 30.14 3.88
CA LEU A 524 -34.42 29.82 2.79
C LEU A 524 -35.45 30.94 2.70
N THR A 525 -35.24 31.86 1.76
CA THR A 525 -36.31 32.66 1.17
C THR A 525 -36.11 32.71 -0.33
N GLU A 526 -37.07 32.06 -1.00
CA GLU A 526 -37.73 32.43 -2.26
C GLU A 526 -36.90 32.75 -3.53
N ASN A 527 -37.20 31.96 -4.56
CA ASN A 527 -37.31 32.31 -5.97
C ASN A 527 -36.21 33.19 -6.60
N GLU A 528 -35.30 32.54 -7.34
CA GLU A 528 -34.87 32.92 -8.71
C GLU A 528 -34.06 31.79 -9.38
#